data_AF-A0A094KT68-F1
#
_entry.id   AF-A0A094KT68-F1
#
_cell.length_a   1.000
_cell.length_b   1.000
_cell.length_c   1.000
_cell.angle_alpha   90.00
_cell.angle_beta   90.00
_cell.angle_gamma   90.00
#
_symmetry.space_group_name_H-M   'P 1'
#
loop_
_entity.id
_entity.type
_entity.pdbx_description
1 polymer ?
#
loop_
_entity_poly.entity_id
_entity_poly.type
_entity_poly.pdbx_seq_one_letter_code
_entity_poly.pdbx_strand_id
1 'polypeptide(L)'
;FKRAHARETDAISQHSSQRIPRAEWMQMFIRARKKAVTLDNILSGWRGSGLIPSNPQKILNQLAAQPTSALHKPHTLPNQDNLDFSLLKSSPLDGTELRESNVLLNSVLAQVPGLASPAKRYVDRVTCMAETQNTELLILAHTRGKRVRLEGTFVYSTQDVLDVAREVETKPVAKRPRGRPRKRPVEEVEEEEDAEHAEHDQR
;
A
#
# COMPACT_ATOMS: atom_id res chain seq x y z
N PHE A 1 -10.37 -13.06 19.33
CA PHE A 1 -11.45 -12.29 19.99
C PHE A 1 -12.57 -11.86 19.05
N LYS A 2 -12.32 -10.98 18.04
CA LYS A 2 -13.36 -10.44 17.15
C LYS A 2 -14.31 -11.49 16.55
N ARG A 3 -13.78 -12.60 16.02
CA ARG A 3 -14.58 -13.72 15.49
C ARG A 3 -15.46 -14.41 16.53
N ALA A 4 -14.95 -14.60 17.75
CA ALA A 4 -15.71 -15.22 18.83
C ALA A 4 -16.86 -14.30 19.28
N HIS A 5 -16.60 -13.00 19.38
CA HIS A 5 -17.62 -12.01 19.72
C HIS A 5 -18.70 -11.89 18.62
N ALA A 6 -18.29 -11.87 17.35
CA ALA A 6 -19.22 -11.86 16.22
C ALA A 6 -20.17 -13.07 16.29
N ARG A 7 -19.67 -14.28 16.51
CA ARG A 7 -20.52 -15.48 16.67
C ARG A 7 -21.55 -15.36 17.78
N GLU A 8 -21.20 -14.77 18.94
CA GLU A 8 -22.16 -14.55 20.03
C GLU A 8 -23.22 -13.51 19.66
N THR A 9 -22.84 -12.43 18.97
CA THR A 9 -23.78 -11.37 18.56
C THR A 9 -24.62 -11.74 17.33
N ASP A 10 -24.09 -12.52 16.41
CA ASP A 10 -24.73 -12.95 15.17
C ASP A 10 -25.89 -13.91 15.48
N ALA A 11 -25.71 -14.81 16.46
CA ALA A 11 -26.76 -15.70 16.93
C ALA A 11 -28.00 -14.93 17.37
N ILE A 12 -27.84 -13.78 18.05
CA ILE A 12 -28.98 -12.98 18.53
C ILE A 12 -29.51 -12.04 17.45
N SER A 13 -28.63 -11.52 16.59
CA SER A 13 -29.02 -10.68 15.45
C SER A 13 -29.84 -11.45 14.41
N GLN A 14 -29.69 -12.77 14.32
CA GLN A 14 -30.51 -13.64 13.47
C GLN A 14 -31.94 -13.85 13.99
N HIS A 15 -32.12 -13.85 15.32
CA HIS A 15 -33.41 -14.12 15.96
C HIS A 15 -34.13 -12.86 16.46
N SER A 16 -33.44 -11.71 16.48
CA SER A 16 -34.01 -10.43 16.91
C SER A 16 -33.45 -9.27 16.09
N SER A 17 -34.34 -8.47 15.50
CA SER A 17 -34.00 -7.23 14.79
C SER A 17 -33.83 -6.04 15.74
N GLN A 18 -33.81 -6.27 17.06
CA GLN A 18 -33.74 -5.23 18.07
C GLN A 18 -32.29 -4.96 18.51
N ARG A 19 -32.06 -3.72 18.98
CA ARG A 19 -30.76 -3.29 19.49
C ARG A 19 -30.42 -4.07 20.76
N ILE A 20 -29.28 -4.76 20.76
CA ILE A 20 -28.80 -5.53 21.91
C ILE A 20 -28.60 -4.58 23.12
N PRO A 21 -29.28 -4.81 24.25
CA PRO A 21 -29.11 -4.01 25.45
C PRO A 21 -27.73 -4.23 26.08
N ARG A 22 -27.22 -3.22 26.80
CA ARG A 22 -25.85 -3.21 27.35
C ARG A 22 -25.55 -4.42 28.25
N ALA A 23 -26.52 -4.86 29.04
CA ALA A 23 -26.36 -6.00 29.95
C ALA A 23 -26.13 -7.31 29.18
N GLU A 24 -26.92 -7.57 28.15
CA GLU A 24 -26.76 -8.76 27.30
C GLU A 24 -25.47 -8.71 26.49
N TRP A 25 -25.13 -7.53 25.96
CA TRP A 25 -23.86 -7.33 25.28
C TRP A 25 -22.67 -7.67 26.19
N MET A 26 -22.71 -7.24 27.46
CA MET A 26 -21.66 -7.56 28.44
C MET A 26 -21.55 -9.07 28.69
N GLN A 27 -22.67 -9.78 28.80
CA GLN A 27 -22.67 -11.22 28.96
C GLN A 27 -22.06 -11.94 27.74
N MET A 28 -22.44 -11.51 26.53
CA MET A 28 -21.83 -12.01 25.29
C MET A 28 -20.34 -11.74 25.24
N PHE A 29 -19.91 -10.53 25.64
CA PHE A 29 -18.51 -10.15 25.72
C PHE A 29 -17.72 -11.07 26.66
N ILE A 30 -18.26 -11.39 27.84
CA ILE A 30 -17.64 -12.32 28.79
C ILE A 30 -17.52 -13.73 28.19
N ARG A 31 -18.58 -14.25 27.55
CA ARG A 31 -18.56 -15.57 26.90
C ARG A 31 -17.56 -15.62 25.73
N ALA A 32 -17.56 -14.60 24.88
CA ALA A 32 -16.64 -14.45 23.77
C ALA A 32 -15.18 -14.39 24.24
N ARG A 33 -14.92 -13.72 25.37
CA ARG A 33 -13.58 -13.64 25.96
C ARG A 33 -13.09 -15.01 26.41
N LYS A 34 -13.92 -15.81 27.10
CA LYS A 34 -13.59 -17.19 27.48
C LYS A 34 -13.22 -18.05 26.27
N LYS A 35 -13.96 -17.90 25.16
CA LYS A 35 -13.68 -18.62 23.89
C LYS A 35 -12.45 -18.10 23.13
N ALA A 36 -12.06 -16.85 23.36
CA ALA A 36 -10.98 -16.20 22.63
C ALA A 36 -9.61 -16.31 23.31
N VAL A 37 -9.57 -16.48 24.63
CA VAL A 37 -8.32 -16.61 25.40
C VAL A 37 -7.91 -18.09 25.37
N THR A 38 -7.32 -18.49 24.25
CA THR A 38 -6.71 -19.81 24.06
C THR A 38 -5.21 -19.65 23.81
N LEU A 39 -4.41 -20.68 24.11
CA LEU A 39 -2.98 -20.66 23.89
C LEU A 39 -2.65 -20.31 22.43
N ASP A 40 -3.33 -20.94 21.46
CA ASP A 40 -3.11 -20.68 20.05
C ASP A 40 -3.43 -19.25 19.63
N ASN A 41 -4.50 -18.66 20.16
CA ASN A 41 -4.84 -17.27 19.87
C ASN A 41 -3.80 -16.31 20.45
N ILE A 42 -3.31 -16.58 21.66
CA ILE A 42 -2.25 -15.78 22.29
C ILE A 42 -0.95 -15.88 21.47
N LEU A 43 -0.51 -17.10 21.16
CA LEU A 43 0.69 -17.35 20.35
C LEU A 43 0.56 -16.74 18.93
N SER A 44 -0.61 -16.83 18.30
CA SER A 44 -0.85 -16.19 17.00
C SER A 44 -0.75 -14.67 17.07
N GLY A 45 -1.18 -14.06 18.18
CA GLY A 45 -1.02 -12.63 18.41
C GLY A 45 0.45 -12.23 18.52
N TRP A 46 1.25 -13.03 19.24
CA TRP A 46 2.69 -12.80 19.40
C TRP A 46 3.46 -13.01 18.09
N ARG A 47 3.04 -13.98 17.27
CA ARG A 47 3.53 -14.14 15.89
C ARG A 47 3.18 -12.93 15.04
N GLY A 48 1.95 -12.44 15.15
CA GLY A 48 1.49 -11.22 14.49
C GLY A 48 2.32 -9.98 14.83
N SER A 49 2.74 -9.82 16.09
CA SER A 49 3.59 -8.68 16.50
C SER A 49 5.08 -8.89 16.19
N GLY A 50 5.51 -10.10 15.80
CA GLY A 50 6.92 -10.43 15.59
C GLY A 50 7.69 -10.73 16.87
N LEU A 51 7.00 -11.05 17.97
CA LEU A 51 7.63 -11.54 19.20
C LEU A 51 8.03 -13.02 19.05
N ILE A 52 7.37 -13.79 18.17
CA ILE A 52 7.67 -15.20 17.91
C ILE A 52 7.61 -15.50 16.39
N PRO A 53 8.65 -16.08 15.77
CA PRO A 53 10.04 -16.01 16.20
C PRO A 53 10.46 -14.55 16.40
N SER A 54 11.38 -14.29 17.32
CA SER A 54 11.80 -12.92 17.66
C SER A 54 12.31 -12.18 16.42
N ASN A 55 11.58 -11.15 15.99
CA ASN A 55 11.98 -10.27 14.90
C ASN A 55 12.14 -8.83 15.43
N PRO A 56 13.36 -8.45 15.86
CA PRO A 56 13.60 -7.14 16.47
C PRO A 56 13.34 -5.98 15.51
N GLN A 57 13.56 -6.16 14.21
CA GLN A 57 13.30 -5.10 13.22
C GLN A 57 11.83 -4.71 13.16
N LYS A 58 10.91 -5.68 13.29
CA LYS A 58 9.46 -5.41 13.30
C LYS A 58 9.03 -4.60 14.52
N ILE A 59 9.65 -4.86 15.68
CA ILE A 59 9.41 -4.12 16.93
C ILE A 59 9.96 -2.70 16.82
N LEU A 60 11.20 -2.55 16.30
CA LEU A 60 11.83 -1.25 16.09
C LEU A 60 11.06 -0.36 15.12
N ASN A 61 10.56 -0.93 14.01
CA ASN A 61 9.75 -0.19 13.04
C ASN A 61 8.40 0.25 13.63
N GLN A 62 7.81 -0.53 14.55
CA GLN A 62 6.58 -0.14 15.26
C GLN A 62 6.81 0.95 16.30
N LEU A 63 7.98 0.98 16.96
CA LEU A 63 8.39 2.05 17.86
C LEU A 63 8.64 3.35 17.09
N ALA A 64 9.34 3.27 15.96
CA ALA A 64 9.62 4.42 15.10
C ALA A 64 8.36 5.01 14.44
N ALA A 65 7.32 4.19 14.24
CA ALA A 65 6.04 4.63 13.70
C ALA A 65 5.13 5.32 14.74
N GLN A 66 5.52 5.45 16.01
CA GLN A 66 4.81 6.33 16.93
C GLN A 66 5.04 7.78 16.49
N PRO A 67 3.98 8.56 16.18
CA PRO A 67 4.15 9.97 15.92
C PRO A 67 4.63 10.63 17.21
N THR A 68 5.90 11.00 17.25
CA THR A 68 6.45 11.91 18.26
C THR A 68 5.77 13.25 18.09
N SER A 69 4.65 13.45 18.79
CA SER A 69 4.13 14.78 19.07
C SER A 69 5.04 15.46 20.09
N ALA A 70 6.23 15.88 19.66
CA ALA A 70 7.07 16.80 20.39
C ALA A 70 7.98 17.54 19.40
N LEU A 71 7.51 18.73 19.05
CA LEU A 71 8.23 19.87 18.49
C LEU A 71 9.76 19.80 18.68
N HIS A 72 10.52 19.49 17.63
CA HIS A 72 11.95 19.79 17.58
C HIS A 72 12.18 20.81 16.46
N LYS A 73 12.55 22.05 16.85
CA LYS A 73 13.03 23.08 15.92
C LYS A 73 14.23 22.53 15.15
N PRO A 74 14.32 22.74 13.82
CA PRO A 74 15.53 22.40 13.09
C PRO A 74 16.68 23.26 13.58
N HIS A 75 17.72 22.62 14.11
CA HIS A 75 18.99 23.24 14.38
C HIS A 75 19.66 23.51 13.02
N THR A 76 19.69 24.78 12.61
CA THR A 76 20.44 25.23 11.44
C THR A 76 21.94 25.08 11.75
N LEU A 77 22.61 24.13 11.10
CA LEU A 77 24.07 24.07 11.05
C LEU A 77 24.59 25.20 10.16
N PRO A 78 25.72 25.85 10.50
CA PRO A 78 26.30 26.91 9.68
C PRO A 78 26.77 26.35 8.34
N ASN A 79 26.53 27.14 7.28
CA ASN A 79 26.87 26.93 5.88
C ASN A 79 28.07 25.99 5.64
N GLN A 80 27.80 24.83 5.07
CA GLN A 80 28.82 23.98 4.45
C GLN A 80 29.01 24.41 2.99
N ASP A 81 29.53 25.63 2.79
CA ASP A 81 29.76 26.22 1.45
C ASP A 81 30.92 25.55 0.69
N ASN A 82 31.49 24.47 1.21
CA ASN A 82 32.69 23.81 0.68
C ASN A 82 32.47 22.35 0.27
N LEU A 83 31.22 21.92 0.16
CA LEU A 83 30.88 20.61 -0.40
C LEU A 83 30.37 20.81 -1.82
N ASP A 84 31.13 20.30 -2.78
CA ASP A 84 30.71 20.27 -4.18
C ASP A 84 29.57 19.27 -4.34
N PHE A 85 28.35 19.79 -4.23
CA PHE A 85 27.11 19.05 -4.48
C PHE A 85 26.69 19.10 -5.95
N SER A 86 27.56 19.51 -6.88
CA SER A 86 27.27 19.53 -8.32
C SER A 86 26.70 18.19 -8.80
N LEU A 87 27.24 17.07 -8.31
CA LEU A 87 26.77 15.71 -8.58
C LEU A 87 25.38 15.39 -8.02
N LEU A 88 24.95 16.06 -6.94
CA LEU A 88 23.60 15.90 -6.37
C LEU A 88 22.58 16.84 -7.03
N LYS A 89 23.05 17.88 -7.72
CA LYS A 89 22.23 18.93 -8.33
C LYS A 89 22.12 18.81 -9.85
N SER A 90 22.86 17.90 -10.49
CA SER A 90 22.72 17.63 -11.92
C SER A 90 21.35 16.98 -12.19
N SER A 91 20.71 17.42 -13.28
CA SER A 91 19.56 16.76 -13.92
C SER A 91 19.79 15.24 -14.02
N PRO A 92 18.73 14.40 -14.11
CA PRO A 92 18.90 12.95 -14.09
C PRO A 92 19.96 12.56 -15.10
N LEU A 93 21.05 11.98 -14.62
CA LEU A 93 22.21 11.63 -15.46
C LEU A 93 21.68 10.87 -16.67
N ASP A 94 22.20 11.24 -17.85
CA ASP A 94 22.01 10.41 -19.03
C ASP A 94 22.39 8.98 -18.65
N GLY A 95 21.46 8.02 -18.81
CA GLY A 95 21.55 6.70 -18.17
C GLY A 95 22.79 5.88 -18.58
N THR A 96 23.50 6.37 -19.60
CA THR A 96 24.74 5.88 -20.19
C THR A 96 25.99 6.28 -19.40
N GLU A 97 26.04 7.47 -18.79
CA GLU A 97 27.26 8.01 -18.15
C GLU A 97 27.75 7.16 -16.97
N LEU A 98 26.83 6.66 -16.14
CA LEU A 98 27.15 5.76 -15.04
C LEU A 98 27.76 4.45 -15.54
N ARG A 99 27.18 3.90 -16.62
CA ARG A 99 27.64 2.66 -17.23
C ARG A 99 29.01 2.84 -17.86
N GLU A 100 29.24 3.94 -18.56
CA GLU A 100 30.54 4.30 -19.14
C GLU A 100 31.61 4.45 -18.06
N SER A 101 31.29 5.14 -16.96
CA SER A 101 32.18 5.34 -15.82
C SER A 101 32.55 4.01 -15.14
N ASN A 102 31.57 3.12 -14.94
CA ASN A 102 31.80 1.80 -14.37
C ASN A 102 32.62 0.89 -15.28
N VAL A 103 32.38 0.93 -16.60
CA VAL A 103 33.19 0.20 -17.59
C VAL A 103 34.63 0.69 -17.55
N LEU A 104 34.85 2.01 -17.50
CA LEU A 104 36.17 2.60 -17.40
C LEU A 104 36.87 2.17 -16.11
N LEU A 105 36.20 2.27 -14.95
CA LEU A 105 36.73 1.83 -13.65
C LEU A 105 37.15 0.36 -13.66
N ASN A 106 36.28 -0.53 -14.14
CA ASN A 106 36.57 -1.96 -14.19
C ASN A 106 37.69 -2.27 -15.19
N SER A 107 37.79 -1.53 -16.30
CA SER A 107 38.89 -1.65 -17.27
C SER A 107 40.24 -1.25 -16.67
N VAL A 108 40.28 -0.19 -15.85
CA VAL A 108 41.49 0.27 -15.15
C VAL A 108 41.91 -0.76 -14.11
N LEU A 109 40.97 -1.27 -13.31
CA LEU A 109 41.26 -2.27 -12.28
C LEU A 109 41.67 -3.64 -12.85
N ALA A 110 41.21 -3.97 -14.06
CA ALA A 110 41.67 -5.16 -14.78
C ALA A 110 43.16 -5.07 -15.10
N GLN A 111 43.63 -3.88 -15.50
CA GLN A 111 45.03 -3.61 -15.87
C GLN A 111 45.98 -3.51 -14.67
N VAL A 112 45.49 -3.26 -13.46
CA VAL A 112 46.34 -3.17 -12.25
C VAL A 112 46.91 -4.55 -11.88
N PRO A 113 48.25 -4.75 -11.96
CA PRO A 113 48.90 -5.97 -11.49
C PRO A 113 48.95 -5.97 -9.95
N GLY A 114 48.76 -7.13 -9.33
CA GLY A 114 48.86 -7.28 -7.87
C GLY A 114 47.61 -6.91 -7.05
N LEU A 115 46.54 -6.40 -7.69
CA LEU A 115 45.28 -6.19 -6.99
C LEU A 115 44.61 -7.55 -6.68
N ALA A 116 44.34 -7.79 -5.40
CA ALA A 116 43.77 -9.05 -4.92
C ALA A 116 42.42 -9.36 -5.62
N SER A 117 42.25 -10.61 -6.06
CA SER A 117 41.02 -11.07 -6.74
C SER A 117 39.72 -10.76 -5.97
N PRO A 118 39.67 -10.87 -4.62
CA PRO A 118 38.49 -10.48 -3.86
C PRO A 118 38.13 -9.00 -3.99
N ALA A 119 39.12 -8.11 -4.06
CA ALA A 119 38.90 -6.67 -4.22
C ALA A 119 38.33 -6.36 -5.61
N LYS A 120 38.88 -6.99 -6.67
CA LYS A 120 38.32 -6.88 -8.04
C LYS A 120 36.85 -7.32 -8.09
N ARG A 121 36.56 -8.50 -7.52
CA ARG A 121 35.19 -9.03 -7.44
C ARG A 121 34.24 -8.15 -6.63
N TYR A 122 34.74 -7.48 -5.59
CA TYR A 122 33.94 -6.56 -4.80
C TYR A 122 33.55 -5.32 -5.63
N VAL A 123 34.52 -4.72 -6.34
CA VAL A 123 34.24 -3.58 -7.21
C VAL A 123 33.25 -3.97 -8.31
N ASP A 124 33.47 -5.09 -8.99
CA ASP A 124 32.54 -5.60 -10.02
C ASP A 124 31.10 -5.72 -9.50
N ARG A 125 30.93 -6.27 -8.28
CA ARG A 125 29.61 -6.40 -7.63
C ARG A 125 28.99 -5.04 -7.35
N VAL A 126 29.76 -4.11 -6.80
CA VAL A 126 29.26 -2.78 -6.43
C VAL A 126 28.87 -1.99 -7.68
N THR A 127 29.67 -2.02 -8.75
CA THR A 127 29.33 -1.36 -10.01
C THR A 127 28.07 -1.95 -10.65
N CYS A 128 27.93 -3.28 -10.62
CA CYS A 128 26.74 -3.97 -11.12
C CYS A 128 25.48 -3.62 -10.32
N MET A 129 25.60 -3.56 -8.98
CA MET A 129 24.51 -3.13 -8.10
C MET A 129 24.10 -1.68 -8.37
N ALA A 130 25.07 -0.78 -8.54
CA ALA A 130 24.81 0.64 -8.83
C ALA A 130 24.08 0.81 -10.16
N GLU A 131 24.47 0.09 -11.21
CA GLU A 131 23.77 0.08 -12.50
C GLU A 131 22.33 -0.42 -12.35
N THR A 132 22.14 -1.53 -11.64
CA THR A 132 20.81 -2.11 -11.39
C THR A 132 19.91 -1.09 -10.70
N GLN A 133 20.36 -0.48 -9.60
CA GLN A 133 19.61 0.54 -8.88
C GLN A 133 19.30 1.77 -9.74
N ASN A 134 20.26 2.21 -10.57
CA ASN A 134 20.04 3.35 -11.45
C ASN A 134 18.99 3.04 -12.53
N THR A 135 19.00 1.83 -13.10
CA THR A 135 17.97 1.41 -14.06
C THR A 135 16.59 1.30 -13.41
N GLU A 136 16.50 0.79 -12.18
CA GLU A 136 15.25 0.76 -11.41
C GLU A 136 14.72 2.17 -11.14
N LEU A 137 15.59 3.10 -10.74
CA LEU A 137 15.24 4.51 -10.53
C LEU A 137 14.78 5.18 -11.84
N LEU A 138 15.45 4.90 -12.96
CA LEU A 138 15.07 5.43 -14.27
C LEU A 138 13.70 4.89 -14.71
N ILE A 139 13.42 3.60 -14.50
CA ILE A 139 12.13 2.97 -14.75
C ILE A 139 11.05 3.60 -13.85
N LEU A 140 11.32 3.76 -12.55
CA LEU A 140 10.41 4.42 -11.61
C LEU A 140 10.15 5.89 -11.99
N ALA A 141 11.15 6.60 -12.48
CA ALA A 141 11.01 7.98 -12.95
C ALA A 141 10.18 8.07 -14.24
N HIS A 142 10.41 7.18 -15.22
CA HIS A 142 9.63 7.11 -16.46
C HIS A 142 8.20 6.58 -16.26
N THR A 143 7.96 5.82 -15.19
CA THR A 143 6.64 5.26 -14.87
C THR A 143 5.78 6.17 -14.00
N ARG A 144 6.26 7.39 -13.66
CA ARG A 144 5.51 8.47 -12.99
C ARG A 144 4.19 8.92 -13.65
N GLY A 145 3.78 8.28 -14.76
CA GLY A 145 2.46 8.50 -15.38
C GLY A 145 1.69 7.23 -15.76
N LYS A 146 2.22 6.02 -15.50
CA LYS A 146 1.55 4.76 -15.84
C LYS A 146 1.52 3.87 -14.61
N ARG A 147 0.32 3.50 -14.17
CA ARG A 147 0.09 2.57 -13.05
C ARG A 147 0.80 1.24 -13.35
N VAL A 148 1.91 0.97 -12.68
CA VAL A 148 2.67 -0.27 -12.85
C VAL A 148 2.17 -1.30 -11.84
N ARG A 149 1.81 -2.48 -12.34
CA ARG A 149 1.45 -3.64 -11.52
C ARG A 149 2.67 -4.56 -11.46
N LEU A 150 3.41 -4.55 -10.36
CA LEU A 150 4.51 -5.49 -10.12
C LEU A 150 3.95 -6.67 -9.34
N GLU A 151 4.03 -7.87 -9.91
CA GLU A 151 3.62 -9.14 -9.27
C GLU A 151 2.26 -9.11 -8.56
N GLY A 152 1.26 -8.46 -9.17
CA GLY A 152 -0.09 -8.37 -8.61
C GLY A 152 -0.28 -7.37 -7.47
N THR A 153 0.79 -6.70 -7.01
CA THR A 153 0.76 -5.66 -5.98
C THR A 153 0.82 -4.27 -6.63
N PHE A 154 -0.08 -3.36 -6.23
CA PHE A 154 -0.06 -1.98 -6.70
C PHE A 154 1.02 -1.20 -5.95
N VAL A 155 2.00 -0.69 -6.70
CA VAL A 155 3.04 0.19 -6.14
C VAL A 155 2.71 1.62 -6.56
N TYR A 156 2.53 2.50 -5.58
CA TYR A 156 2.25 3.92 -5.79
C TYR A 156 3.51 4.73 -5.52
N SER A 157 3.77 5.75 -6.35
CA SER A 157 4.81 6.74 -6.05
C SER A 157 4.42 7.55 -4.82
N THR A 158 5.41 7.95 -4.01
CA THR A 158 5.18 8.80 -2.83
C THR A 158 4.41 10.07 -3.20
N GLN A 159 4.66 10.62 -4.39
CA GLN A 159 3.96 11.79 -4.89
C GLN A 159 2.48 11.50 -5.19
N ASP A 160 2.16 10.34 -5.78
CA ASP A 160 0.77 9.95 -6.08
C ASP A 160 -0.05 9.78 -4.78
N VAL A 161 0.56 9.21 -3.74
CA VAL A 161 -0.08 9.06 -2.43
C VAL A 161 -0.35 10.43 -1.81
N LEU A 162 0.60 11.37 -1.93
CA LEU A 162 0.46 12.73 -1.42
C LEU A 162 -0.58 13.55 -2.18
N ASP A 163 -0.66 13.40 -3.51
CA ASP A 163 -1.63 14.09 -4.33
C ASP A 163 -3.05 13.55 -4.10
N VAL A 164 -3.21 12.23 -3.95
CA VAL A 164 -4.48 11.62 -3.53
C VAL A 164 -4.88 12.09 -2.13
N ALA A 165 -3.95 12.17 -1.18
CA ALA A 165 -4.23 12.68 0.16
C ALA A 165 -4.71 14.14 0.11
N ARG A 166 -4.03 14.99 -0.67
CA ARG A 166 -4.41 16.40 -0.87
C ARG A 166 -5.76 16.56 -1.56
N GLU A 167 -6.09 15.71 -2.53
CA GLU A 167 -7.41 15.69 -3.16
C GLU A 167 -8.52 15.27 -2.18
N VAL A 168 -8.23 14.35 -1.25
CA VAL A 168 -9.18 13.93 -0.21
C VAL A 168 -9.38 15.03 0.84
N GLU A 169 -8.33 15.78 1.17
CA GLU A 169 -8.41 16.91 2.11
C GLU A 169 -9.15 18.13 1.53
N THR A 170 -9.01 18.40 0.23
CA THR A 170 -9.65 19.54 -0.44
C THR A 170 -11.09 19.30 -0.83
N LYS A 171 -11.53 18.04 -0.94
CA LYS A 171 -12.94 17.69 -1.16
C LYS A 171 -13.68 17.72 0.19
N PRO A 172 -14.65 18.62 0.43
CA PRO A 172 -15.43 18.57 1.66
C PRO A 172 -16.16 17.22 1.73
N VAL A 173 -16.03 16.53 2.86
CA VAL A 173 -16.65 15.21 3.09
C VAL A 173 -18.17 15.36 2.99
N ALA A 174 -18.72 15.14 1.79
CA ALA A 174 -20.14 14.96 1.62
C ALA A 174 -20.55 13.72 2.43
N LYS A 175 -21.41 13.91 3.43
CA LYS A 175 -21.94 12.81 4.24
C LYS A 175 -22.64 11.83 3.31
N ARG A 176 -22.05 10.64 3.13
CA ARG A 176 -22.69 9.56 2.35
C ARG A 176 -24.07 9.27 2.96
N PRO A 177 -25.15 9.20 2.18
CA PRO A 177 -26.43 8.76 2.70
C PRO A 177 -26.27 7.31 3.18
N ARG A 178 -26.46 7.08 4.48
CA ARG A 178 -26.51 5.74 5.05
C ARG A 178 -27.86 5.13 4.71
N GLY A 179 -27.88 4.23 3.74
CA GLY A 179 -29.06 3.43 3.42
C GLY A 179 -28.78 2.40 2.34
N ARG A 180 -29.34 1.19 2.51
CA ARG A 180 -29.33 0.13 1.49
C ARG A 180 -30.14 0.64 0.28
N PRO A 181 -29.63 0.53 -0.97
CA PRO A 181 -30.42 0.92 -2.13
C PRO A 181 -31.66 0.02 -2.21
N ARG A 182 -32.86 0.62 -2.20
CA ARG A 182 -34.12 -0.08 -2.45
C ARG A 182 -34.10 -0.55 -3.92
N LYS A 183 -34.39 -1.84 -4.15
CA LYS A 183 -34.67 -2.37 -5.49
C LYS A 183 -35.88 -1.62 -6.06
N ARG A 184 -35.77 -1.13 -7.30
CA ARG A 184 -36.94 -0.67 -8.06
C ARG A 184 -37.72 -1.90 -8.55
N PRO A 185 -39.06 -1.93 -8.45
CA PRO A 185 -39.87 -2.91 -9.16
C PRO A 185 -39.66 -2.77 -10.67
N VAL A 186 -39.58 -3.91 -11.35
CA VAL A 186 -39.57 -4.00 -12.82
C VAL A 186 -41.01 -3.76 -13.29
N GLU A 187 -41.21 -2.80 -14.19
CA GLU A 187 -42.48 -2.64 -14.93
C GLU A 187 -42.65 -3.83 -15.87
N GLU A 188 -43.80 -4.48 -15.77
CA GLU A 188 -44.30 -5.43 -16.76
C GLU A 188 -44.53 -4.65 -18.05
N VAL A 189 -43.81 -5.02 -19.11
CA VAL A 189 -44.07 -4.51 -20.46
C VAL A 189 -45.28 -5.27 -20.97
N GLU A 190 -46.40 -4.56 -21.10
CA GLU A 190 -47.58 -5.00 -21.84
C GLU A 190 -47.17 -5.17 -23.32
N GLU A 191 -47.25 -6.40 -23.85
CA GLU A 191 -47.21 -6.65 -25.29
C GLU A 191 -48.56 -6.20 -25.87
N GLU A 192 -48.57 -5.02 -26.50
CA GLU A 192 -49.73 -4.48 -27.21
C GLU A 192 -49.87 -5.24 -28.55
N GLU A 193 -51.00 -5.93 -28.71
CA GLU A 193 -51.40 -6.63 -29.93
C GLU A 193 -51.75 -5.62 -31.03
N ASP A 194 -50.89 -5.49 -32.05
CA ASP A 194 -51.21 -4.75 -33.27
C ASP A 194 -52.17 -5.55 -34.16
N ALA A 195 -53.45 -5.21 -34.08
CA ALA A 195 -54.48 -5.58 -35.04
C ALA A 195 -54.60 -4.49 -36.12
N GLU A 196 -53.99 -4.68 -37.29
CA GLU A 196 -54.35 -3.91 -38.50
C GLU A 196 -55.45 -4.62 -39.31
N HIS A 197 -56.46 -3.82 -39.62
CA HIS A 197 -57.74 -4.15 -40.23
C HIS A 197 -57.68 -4.72 -41.65
N ALA A 198 -58.66 -5.58 -41.92
CA ALA A 198 -59.04 -6.04 -43.24
C ALA A 198 -59.90 -5.01 -44.02
N GLU A 199 -59.82 -5.15 -45.34
CA GLU A 199 -60.80 -4.83 -46.40
C GLU A 199 -60.89 -3.40 -46.94
N HIS A 200 -60.51 -3.23 -48.22
CA HIS A 200 -61.51 -3.24 -49.31
C HIS A 200 -60.83 -3.25 -50.70
N ASP A 201 -61.21 -4.20 -51.56
CA ASP A 201 -61.30 -3.91 -53.00
C ASP A 201 -62.55 -4.59 -53.58
N GLN A 202 -63.41 -3.78 -54.19
CA GLN A 202 -64.61 -4.18 -54.93
C GLN A 202 -64.41 -3.73 -56.38
N ARG A 203 -64.32 -4.68 -57.32
CA ARG A 203 -65.12 -4.75 -58.55
C ARG A 203 -64.75 -5.92 -59.44
#